data_AF-A0A5A9NXR6-F1
#
_entry.id   AF-A0A5A9NXR6-F1
#
_cell.length_a   1.000
_cell.length_b   1.000
_cell.length_c   1.000
_cell.angle_alpha   90.00
_cell.angle_beta   90.00
_cell.angle_gamma   90.00
#
_symmetry.space_group_name_H-M   'P 1'
#
loop_
_entity.id
_entity.type
_entity.pdbx_description
1 polymer ?
#
loop_
_entity_poly.entity_id
_entity_poly.type
_entity_poly.pdbx_seq_one_letter_code
_entity_poly.pdbx_strand_id
1 'polypeptide(L)'
;MKTLTVLSVCALLSVCMSMNLSFGLDVDSKRFSGTPANHVLLKRDVAARLLRRRRAGANAADLSPQQLESLREVCEVNLGCEHMAESAGIIAAYTAYYGPIPY
;
A
#
# COMPACT_ATOMS: atom_id res chain seq x y z
N MET A 1 17.38 12.22 32.44
CA MET A 1 16.36 12.46 31.39
C MET A 1 16.87 12.10 29.99
N LYS A 2 18.09 12.50 29.58
CA LYS A 2 18.65 12.28 28.23
C LYS A 2 19.03 10.81 27.92
N THR A 3 19.27 9.99 28.95
CA THR A 3 19.59 8.57 28.79
C THR A 3 18.36 7.72 28.48
N LEU A 4 17.20 8.11 29.01
CA LEU A 4 15.93 7.41 28.79
C LEU A 4 15.44 7.58 27.34
N THR A 5 15.67 8.75 26.73
CA THR A 5 15.32 9.01 25.33
C THR A 5 16.17 8.17 24.38
N VAL A 6 17.46 7.99 24.66
CA VAL A 6 18.36 7.16 23.84
C VAL A 6 17.93 5.68 23.91
N LEU A 7 17.61 5.18 25.11
CA LEU A 7 17.14 3.79 25.27
C LEU A 7 15.80 3.54 24.56
N SER A 8 14.87 4.50 24.61
CA SER A 8 13.59 4.42 23.91
C SER A 8 13.74 4.39 22.38
N VAL A 9 14.59 5.25 21.82
CA VAL A 9 14.87 5.28 20.38
C VAL A 9 15.57 3.98 19.92
N CYS A 10 16.51 3.46 20.71
CA CYS A 10 17.19 2.20 20.40
C CYS A 10 16.22 1.00 20.40
N ALA A 11 15.27 0.97 21.35
CA ALA A 11 14.25 -0.07 21.40
C ALA A 11 13.31 -0.03 20.18
N LEU A 12 12.88 1.17 19.76
CA LEU A 12 12.04 1.35 18.58
C LEU A 12 12.75 0.89 17.30
N LEU A 13 14.02 1.25 17.11
CA LEU A 13 14.80 0.81 15.94
C LEU A 13 14.97 -0.72 15.89
N SER A 14 15.18 -1.37 17.03
CA SER A 14 15.29 -2.84 17.13
C SER A 14 13.98 -3.55 16.75
N VAL A 15 12.84 -3.04 17.22
CA VAL A 15 11.52 -3.57 16.86
C VAL A 15 11.21 -3.33 15.37
N CYS A 16 11.52 -2.14 14.84
CA CYS A 16 11.32 -1.81 13.43
C CYS A 16 12.12 -2.71 12.48
N MET A 17 13.37 -3.05 12.82
CA MET A 17 14.17 -3.98 12.02
C MET A 17 13.65 -5.41 12.10
N SER A 18 13.12 -5.82 13.26
CA SER A 18 12.47 -7.12 13.44
C SER A 18 11.17 -7.24 12.62
N MET A 19 10.36 -6.18 12.55
CA MET A 19 9.14 -6.16 11.74
C MET A 19 9.44 -6.06 10.24
N ASN A 20 10.50 -5.37 9.82
CA ASN A 20 10.96 -5.38 8.42
C ASN A 20 11.49 -6.75 7.99
N LEU A 21 12.04 -7.55 8.91
CA LEU A 21 12.41 -8.94 8.65
C LEU A 21 11.18 -9.86 8.59
N SER A 22 10.16 -9.60 9.41
CA SER A 22 8.88 -10.33 9.37
C SER A 22 7.96 -9.92 8.20
N PHE A 23 8.12 -8.72 7.64
CA PHE A 23 7.40 -8.25 6.44
C PHE A 23 8.23 -8.42 5.14
N GLY A 24 9.50 -8.80 5.27
CA GLY A 24 10.47 -8.91 4.18
C GLY A 24 10.86 -10.35 3.79
N LEU A 25 10.32 -11.37 4.44
CA LEU A 25 10.59 -12.79 4.13
C LEU A 25 9.32 -13.64 4.09
N ASP A 26 8.31 -13.19 3.35
CA ASP A 26 7.29 -14.08 2.78
C ASP A 26 7.27 -13.90 1.26
N VAL A 27 8.43 -14.11 0.64
CA VAL A 27 8.47 -14.69 -0.70
C VAL A 27 8.70 -16.18 -0.49
N ASP A 28 7.62 -16.88 -0.10
CA ASP A 28 7.56 -18.33 -0.13
C ASP A 28 7.96 -18.78 -1.54
N SER A 29 9.16 -19.37 -1.60
CA SER A 29 9.73 -19.96 -2.79
C SER A 29 9.36 -21.45 -2.88
N LYS A 30 8.14 -21.83 -2.49
CA LYS A 30 7.64 -23.20 -2.63
C LYS A 30 6.50 -23.25 -3.63
N ARG A 31 6.93 -23.19 -4.89
CA ARG A 31 6.39 -23.90 -6.06
C ARG A 31 4.97 -24.45 -5.86
N PHE A 32 3.99 -23.65 -6.26
CA PHE A 32 2.64 -24.12 -6.53
C PHE A 32 2.69 -25.20 -7.63
N SER A 33 2.79 -26.47 -7.21
CA SER A 33 2.47 -27.60 -8.06
C SER A 33 0.95 -27.74 -8.10
N GLY A 34 0.33 -27.07 -9.07
CA GLY A 34 -1.11 -27.15 -9.26
C GLY A 34 -1.55 -26.45 -10.53
N THR A 35 -1.86 -27.23 -11.56
CA THR A 35 -2.59 -26.87 -12.79
C THR A 35 -1.83 -26.05 -13.84
N PRO A 36 -2.00 -26.34 -15.14
CA PRO A 36 -1.33 -25.61 -16.21
C PRO A 36 -1.89 -24.20 -16.25
N ALA A 37 -1.23 -23.28 -15.56
CA ALA A 37 -1.42 -21.86 -15.81
C ALA A 37 -1.13 -21.67 -17.30
N ASN A 38 -2.16 -21.35 -18.09
CA ASN A 38 -1.98 -20.83 -19.42
C ASN A 38 -0.99 -19.67 -19.31
N HIS A 39 0.28 -19.90 -19.65
CA HIS A 39 1.31 -18.89 -19.59
C HIS A 39 1.01 -17.90 -20.72
N VAL A 40 0.09 -16.97 -20.45
CA VAL A 40 -0.18 -15.83 -21.32
C VAL A 40 1.02 -14.91 -21.20
N LEU A 41 2.02 -15.16 -22.04
CA LEU A 41 3.19 -14.30 -22.18
C LEU A 41 2.72 -12.99 -22.83
N LEU A 42 2.34 -12.04 -21.98
CA LEU A 42 2.11 -10.67 -22.41
C LEU A 42 3.43 -10.10 -22.94
N LYS A 43 3.39 -9.40 -24.07
CA LYS A 43 4.56 -8.67 -24.59
C LYS A 43 5.16 -7.82 -23.48
N ARG A 44 6.50 -7.77 -23.43
CA ARG A 44 7.27 -7.03 -22.43
C ARG A 44 6.79 -5.57 -22.31
N ASP A 45 6.42 -4.94 -23.42
CA ASP A 45 5.92 -3.55 -23.43
C ASP A 45 4.53 -3.41 -22.80
N VAL A 46 3.66 -4.41 -22.96
CA VAL A 46 2.32 -4.43 -22.36
C VAL A 46 2.45 -4.66 -20.86
N ALA A 47 3.26 -5.64 -20.44
CA ALA A 47 3.56 -5.88 -19.04
C ALA A 47 4.19 -4.65 -18.37
N ALA A 48 5.15 -3.99 -19.03
CA ALA A 48 5.78 -2.77 -18.53
C ALA A 48 4.77 -1.61 -18.38
N ARG A 49 3.84 -1.44 -19.32
CA ARG A 49 2.77 -0.43 -19.21
C ARG A 49 1.82 -0.71 -18.05
N LEU A 50 1.44 -1.97 -17.84
CA LEU A 50 0.57 -2.36 -16.73
C LEU A 50 1.25 -2.17 -15.37
N LEU A 51 2.53 -2.52 -15.26
CA LEU A 51 3.30 -2.32 -14.03
C LEU A 51 3.54 -0.84 -13.73
N ARG A 52 3.77 0.00 -14.74
CA ARG A 52 3.86 1.46 -14.57
C ARG A 52 2.53 2.07 -14.15
N ARG A 53 1.42 1.65 -14.75
CA ARG A 53 0.07 2.06 -14.32
C ARG A 53 -0.20 1.65 -12.86
N ARG A 54 0.20 0.43 -12.47
CA ARG A 54 0.06 -0.03 -11.08
C ARG A 54 0.89 0.78 -10.08
N ARG A 55 2.05 1.31 -10.50
CA ARG A 55 2.92 2.14 -9.65
C ARG A 55 2.53 3.61 -9.65
N ALA A 56 1.76 4.07 -10.63
CA ALA A 56 1.27 5.45 -10.72
C ALA A 56 0.04 5.70 -9.83
N GLY A 57 -0.11 4.96 -8.72
CA GLY A 57 -1.09 5.32 -7.71
C GLY A 57 -0.71 6.69 -7.14
N ALA A 58 -1.68 7.61 -7.07
CA ALA A 58 -1.45 8.95 -6.56
C ALA A 58 -0.93 8.87 -5.11
N ASN A 59 0.21 9.50 -4.83
CA ASN A 59 0.69 9.62 -3.45
C ASN A 59 -0.04 10.79 -2.78
N ALA A 60 -0.13 10.76 -1.45
CA ALA A 60 -0.74 11.86 -0.68
C ALA A 60 -0.09 13.22 -0.93
N ALA A 61 1.18 13.24 -1.33
CA ALA A 61 1.93 14.46 -1.65
C ALA A 61 1.59 15.06 -3.03
N ASP A 62 0.99 14.28 -3.93
CA ASP A 62 0.72 14.69 -5.32
C ASP A 62 -0.69 15.29 -5.48
N LEU A 63 -1.56 15.10 -4.50
CA LEU A 63 -2.96 15.54 -4.53
C LEU A 63 -3.14 16.89 -3.82
N SER A 64 -3.96 17.76 -4.40
CA SER A 64 -4.39 19.00 -3.76
C SER A 64 -5.30 18.69 -2.55
N PRO A 65 -5.37 19.57 -1.54
CA PRO A 65 -6.25 19.38 -0.39
C PRO A 65 -7.72 19.19 -0.80
N GLN A 66 -8.15 19.88 -1.86
CA GLN A 66 -9.50 19.76 -2.42
C GLN A 66 -9.78 18.38 -3.02
N GLN A 67 -8.78 17.77 -3.65
CA GLN A 67 -8.90 16.40 -4.16
C GLN A 67 -9.01 15.39 -3.02
N LEU A 68 -8.29 15.60 -1.91
CA LEU A 68 -8.37 14.74 -0.73
C LEU A 68 -9.75 14.84 -0.04
N GLU A 69 -10.34 16.04 0.02
CA GLU A 69 -11.70 16.24 0.53
C GLU A 69 -12.74 15.53 -0.35
N SER A 70 -12.62 15.64 -1.66
CA SER A 70 -13.49 14.89 -2.59
C SER A 70 -13.42 13.38 -2.39
N LEU A 71 -12.22 12.82 -2.17
CA LEU A 71 -12.08 11.39 -1.86
C LEU A 71 -12.68 11.02 -0.51
N ARG A 72 -12.59 11.93 0.48
CA ARG A 72 -13.19 11.77 1.82
C ARG A 72 -14.70 11.67 1.76
N GLU A 73 -15.37 12.57 1.03
CA GLU A 73 -16.83 12.55 0.86
C GLU A 73 -17.33 11.21 0.29
N VAL A 74 -16.60 10.63 -0.67
CA VAL A 74 -16.94 9.32 -1.27
C VAL A 74 -16.66 8.16 -0.31
N CYS A 75 -15.65 8.28 0.55
CA CYS A 75 -15.29 7.25 1.50
C CYS A 75 -16.22 7.25 2.73
N GLU A 76 -16.77 8.40 3.11
CA GLU A 76 -17.68 8.57 4.26
C GLU A 76 -19.00 7.81 4.09
N VAL A 77 -19.50 7.67 2.86
CA VAL A 77 -20.72 6.88 2.59
C VAL A 77 -20.52 5.36 2.69
N ASN A 78 -19.29 4.90 2.94
CA ASN A 78 -18.94 3.49 3.08
C ASN A 78 -18.16 3.26 4.38
N LEU A 79 -18.83 2.70 5.40
CA LEU A 79 -18.23 2.41 6.71
C LEU A 79 -16.90 1.64 6.64
N GLY A 80 -16.76 0.73 5.67
CA GLY A 80 -15.53 -0.03 5.50
C GLY A 80 -14.38 0.86 5.00
N CYS A 81 -14.69 1.76 4.06
CA CYS A 81 -13.75 2.75 3.58
C CYS A 81 -13.39 3.73 4.68
N GLU A 82 -14.37 4.28 5.39
CA GLU A 82 -14.17 5.22 6.49
C GLU A 82 -13.24 4.65 7.57
N HIS A 83 -13.52 3.44 8.06
CA HIS A 83 -12.71 2.80 9.09
C HIS A 83 -11.28 2.47 8.62
N MET A 84 -11.12 2.11 7.35
CA MET A 84 -9.81 1.90 6.75
C MET A 84 -9.07 3.23 6.54
N ALA A 85 -9.76 4.32 6.26
CA ALA A 85 -9.16 5.64 6.06
C ALA A 85 -8.53 6.16 7.36
N GLU A 86 -9.08 5.82 8.53
CA GLU A 86 -8.49 6.17 9.83
C GLU A 86 -7.14 5.48 10.08
N SER A 87 -6.97 4.24 9.61
CA SER A 87 -5.79 3.42 9.90
C SER A 87 -4.73 3.42 8.79
N ALA A 88 -5.17 3.41 7.52
CA ALA A 88 -4.32 3.33 6.33
C ALA A 88 -4.27 4.65 5.53
N GLY A 89 -5.11 5.62 5.87
CA GLY A 89 -5.23 6.89 5.15
C GLY A 89 -6.23 6.84 3.98
N ILE A 90 -6.71 8.03 3.58
CA ILE A 90 -7.80 8.17 2.61
C ILE A 90 -7.50 7.58 1.23
N ILE A 91 -6.24 7.65 0.77
CA ILE A 91 -5.82 7.15 -0.54
C ILE A 91 -5.82 5.63 -0.57
N ALA A 92 -5.26 4.98 0.45
CA ALA A 92 -5.25 3.53 0.55
C ALA A 92 -6.67 2.99 0.69
N ALA A 93 -7.52 3.64 1.51
CA ALA A 93 -8.90 3.25 1.68
C ALA A 93 -9.71 3.41 0.38
N TYR A 94 -9.67 4.59 -0.25
CA TYR A 94 -10.35 4.81 -1.52
C TYR A 94 -9.91 3.83 -2.59
N THR A 95 -8.60 3.58 -2.72
CA THR A 95 -8.09 2.65 -3.72
C THR A 95 -8.46 1.19 -3.47
N ALA A 96 -8.64 0.79 -2.22
CA ALA A 96 -9.10 -0.55 -1.86
C ALA A 96 -10.58 -0.78 -2.22
N TYR A 97 -11.45 0.24 -2.07
CA TYR A 97 -12.89 0.10 -2.30
C TYR A 97 -13.36 0.54 -3.69
N TYR A 98 -12.76 1.59 -4.25
CA TYR A 98 -13.19 2.24 -5.49
C TYR A 98 -12.15 2.15 -6.62
N GLY A 99 -10.91 1.73 -6.32
CA GLY A 99 -9.86 1.57 -7.32
C GLY A 99 -9.03 2.83 -7.57
N PRO A 100 -8.35 2.95 -8.73
CA PRO A 100 -7.40 4.04 -8.95
C PRO A 100 -8.06 5.43 -8.93
N ILE A 101 -7.38 6.39 -8.32
CA ILE A 101 -7.85 7.77 -8.15
C ILE A 101 -7.98 8.46 -9.52
N PRO A 102 -9.10 9.14 -9.83
CA PRO A 102 -9.38 9.71 -11.15
C PRO A 102 -8.82 11.14 -11.33
N TYR A 103 -7.57 11.38 -10.91
CA TYR A 103 -6.88 12.67 -11.01
C TYR A 103 -5.49 12.55 -11.63
#